data_AF-A0A7W8HJJ7-F1
#
_entry.id   AF-A0A7W8HJJ7-F1
#
_cell.length_a   1.000
_cell.length_b   1.000
_cell.length_c   1.000
_cell.angle_alpha   90.00
_cell.angle_beta   90.00
_cell.angle_gamma   90.00
#
_symmetry.space_group_name_H-M   'P 1'
#
loop_
_entity.id
_entity.type
_entity.pdbx_description
1 polymer ?
#
loop_
_entity_poly.entity_id
_entity_poly.type
_entity_poly.pdbx_seq_one_letter_code
_entity_poly.pdbx_strand_id
1 'polypeptide(L)'
;MFDIGFSEMAIIAVVGLVVLGPERLPKVARQLGQWLGKLQRYVSDVKSDISRQMELEELRKLQGEMKDAASGIEDSFRSSVSEARSEFDSIASSVEGGSGQGASAEPATDWDRVYAARRARQKIADRRQERARALGQKRPKRP
;
A
#
# COMPACT_ATOMS: atom_id res chain seq x y z
N MET A 1 17.23 4.35 11.94
CA MET A 1 15.75 4.34 12.13
C MET A 1 14.97 4.87 10.92
N PHE A 2 15.56 4.90 9.71
CA PHE A 2 14.78 4.83 8.47
C PHE A 2 14.58 3.37 8.10
N ASP A 3 13.74 2.68 8.85
CA ASP A 3 13.20 1.41 8.39
C ASP A 3 12.03 1.72 7.45
N ILE A 4 12.31 2.46 6.36
CA ILE A 4 11.46 2.39 5.17
C ILE A 4 11.87 1.09 4.49
N GLY A 5 11.29 0.01 5.00
CA GLY A 5 11.46 -1.31 4.43
C GLY A 5 10.70 -1.45 3.12
N PHE A 6 10.85 -2.63 2.53
CA PHE A 6 10.07 -3.00 1.35
C PHE A 6 8.56 -2.95 1.62
N SER A 7 8.14 -3.25 2.86
CA SER A 7 6.76 -3.18 3.35
C SER A 7 6.15 -1.78 3.26
N GLU A 8 6.86 -0.77 3.78
CA GLU A 8 6.40 0.62 3.81
C GLU A 8 6.29 1.18 2.39
N MET A 9 7.28 0.86 1.54
CA MET A 9 7.24 1.21 0.12
C MET A 9 6.04 0.57 -0.59
N ALA A 10 5.70 -0.69 -0.27
CA ALA A 10 4.54 -1.37 -0.83
C ALA A 10 3.22 -0.70 -0.40
N ILE A 11 3.10 -0.31 0.87
CA ILE A 11 1.90 0.40 1.38
C ILE A 11 1.74 1.75 0.67
N ILE A 12 2.80 2.55 0.58
CA ILE A 12 2.77 3.85 -0.12
C ILE A 12 2.40 3.65 -1.59
N ALA A 13 2.96 2.63 -2.25
CA ALA A 13 2.60 2.28 -3.62
C ALA A 13 1.11 1.96 -3.74
N VAL A 14 0.55 1.13 -2.86
CA VAL A 14 -0.88 0.79 -2.86
C VAL A 14 -1.75 2.03 -2.66
N VAL A 15 -1.44 2.88 -1.68
CA VAL A 15 -2.17 4.13 -1.43
C VAL A 15 -2.11 5.04 -2.66
N GLY A 16 -0.93 5.20 -3.25
CA GLY A 16 -0.74 5.96 -4.49
C GLY A 16 -1.56 5.40 -5.65
N LEU A 17 -1.65 4.07 -5.79
CA LEU A 17 -2.46 3.42 -6.82
C LEU A 17 -3.95 3.67 -6.62
N VAL A 18 -4.44 3.72 -5.37
CA VAL A 18 -5.86 3.98 -5.08
C VAL A 18 -6.22 5.45 -5.29
N VAL A 19 -5.39 6.38 -4.80
CA VAL A 19 -5.69 7.81 -4.83
C VAL A 19 -5.52 8.39 -6.24
N LEU A 20 -4.38 8.10 -6.87
CA LEU A 20 -4.04 8.66 -8.17
C LEU A 20 -4.51 7.75 -9.31
N GLY A 21 -4.60 6.45 -9.07
CA GLY A 21 -4.92 5.44 -10.08
C GLY A 21 -3.68 4.77 -10.69
N PRO A 22 -3.73 3.46 -11.01
CA PRO A 22 -2.60 2.71 -11.57
C PRO A 22 -2.11 3.23 -12.92
N GLU A 23 -2.97 3.90 -13.69
CA GLU A 23 -2.61 4.45 -15.00
C GLU A 23 -1.90 5.80 -14.92
N ARG A 24 -2.05 6.52 -13.80
CA ARG A 24 -1.58 7.91 -13.63
C ARG A 24 -0.29 8.00 -12.82
N LEU A 25 -0.10 7.14 -11.82
CA LEU A 25 1.14 7.02 -11.05
C LEU A 25 2.42 6.90 -11.93
N PRO A 26 2.48 6.01 -12.94
CA PRO A 26 3.65 5.91 -13.81
C PRO A 26 3.85 7.14 -14.69
N LYS A 27 2.78 7.88 -15.04
CA LYS A 27 2.89 9.13 -15.81
C LYS A 27 3.53 10.23 -14.97
N VAL A 28 3.11 10.38 -13.71
CA VAL A 28 3.67 11.38 -12.78
C VAL A 28 5.12 11.05 -12.44
N ALA A 29 5.44 9.79 -12.15
CA ALA A 29 6.82 9.37 -11.89
C ALA A 29 7.75 9.69 -13.09
N ARG A 30 7.27 9.48 -14.32
CA ARG A 30 8.02 9.85 -15.54
C ARG A 30 8.21 11.36 -15.66
N GLN A 31 7.19 12.17 -15.37
CA GLN A 31 7.30 13.63 -15.43
C GLN A 31 8.31 14.15 -14.40
N LEU A 32 8.21 13.69 -13.15
CA LEU A 32 9.15 14.03 -12.09
C LEU A 32 10.58 13.57 -12.44
N GLY A 33 10.73 12.35 -12.97
CA GLY A 33 12.02 11.82 -13.39
C GLY A 33 12.66 12.64 -14.52
N GLN A 34 11.88 13.12 -15.48
CA GLN A 34 12.39 14.00 -16.53
C GLN A 34 12.84 15.36 -15.98
N TRP A 35 12.14 15.92 -15.00
CA TRP A 35 12.50 17.19 -14.39
C TRP A 35 13.74 17.06 -13.52
N LEU A 36 13.79 16.04 -12.66
CA LEU A 36 14.94 15.72 -11.85
C LEU A 36 16.18 15.41 -12.71
N GLY A 37 16.01 14.66 -13.80
CA GLY A 37 17.11 14.37 -14.73
C GLY A 37 17.68 15.63 -15.40
N LYS A 38 16.83 16.59 -15.78
CA LYS A 38 17.28 17.89 -16.32
C LYS A 38 18.01 18.71 -15.27
N LEU A 39 17.47 18.78 -14.06
CA LEU A 39 18.09 19.51 -12.95
C LEU A 39 19.45 18.90 -12.57
N GLN A 40 19.53 17.57 -12.46
CA GLN A 40 20.77 16.86 -12.18
C GLN A 40 21.85 17.18 -13.21
N ARG A 41 21.47 17.24 -14.50
CA ARG A 41 22.39 17.57 -15.59
C ARG A 41 22.88 19.02 -15.48
N TYR A 42 21.98 19.97 -15.22
CA TYR A 42 22.33 21.37 -14.98
C TYR A 42 23.28 21.55 -13.78
N VAL A 43 22.98 20.87 -12.66
CA VAL A 43 23.85 20.88 -11.48
C VAL A 43 25.22 20.27 -11.80
N SER A 44 25.27 19.21 -12.61
CA SER A 44 26.54 18.61 -13.05
C SER A 44 27.38 19.57 -13.89
N ASP A 45 26.75 20.28 -14.82
CA ASP A 45 27.43 21.24 -15.70
C ASP A 45 27.97 22.43 -14.88
N VAL A 46 27.12 23.03 -14.04
CA VAL A 46 27.50 24.13 -13.14
C VAL A 46 28.59 23.71 -12.14
N LYS A 47 28.51 22.50 -11.59
CA LYS A 47 29.57 21.95 -10.73
C LYS A 47 30.89 21.85 -11.50
N SER A 48 30.87 21.43 -12.77
CA SER A 48 32.08 21.28 -13.58
C SER A 48 32.74 22.64 -13.89
N ASP A 49 31.95 23.69 -14.09
CA ASP A 49 32.43 25.06 -14.33
C ASP A 49 32.96 25.71 -13.04
N ILE A 50 32.23 25.56 -11.93
CA ILE A 50 32.63 26.08 -10.61
C ILE A 50 33.91 25.40 -10.11
N SER A 51 34.04 24.08 -10.30
CA SER A 51 35.24 23.31 -9.92
C SER A 51 36.49 23.79 -10.67
N ARG A 52 36.33 24.49 -11.80
CA ARG A 52 37.41 25.04 -12.61
C ARG A 52 37.79 26.48 -12.25
N GLN A 53 36.94 27.23 -11.51
CA GLN A 53 37.09 28.68 -11.35
C GLN A 53 37.08 29.21 -9.89
N MET A 54 36.65 28.45 -8.87
CA MET A 54 36.50 28.94 -7.48
C MET A 54 37.40 28.23 -6.45
N GLU A 55 37.87 28.97 -5.44
CA GLU A 55 38.66 28.48 -4.30
C GLU A 55 37.86 27.46 -3.45
N LEU A 56 38.56 26.42 -2.99
CA LEU A 56 37.99 25.28 -2.24
C LEU A 56 37.29 25.67 -0.92
N GLU A 57 37.49 26.90 -0.45
CA GLU A 57 36.98 27.40 0.83
C GLU A 57 35.51 27.83 0.76
N GLU A 58 35.08 28.50 -0.32
CA GLU A 58 33.67 28.86 -0.53
C GLU A 58 32.78 27.64 -0.80
N LEU A 59 33.30 26.63 -1.50
CA LEU A 59 32.61 25.35 -1.69
C LEU A 59 32.39 24.61 -0.37
N ARG A 60 33.37 24.62 0.53
CA ARG A 60 33.24 24.03 1.87
C ARG A 60 32.19 24.74 2.71
N LYS A 61 32.13 26.07 2.62
CA LYS A 61 31.12 26.87 3.33
C LYS A 61 29.72 26.59 2.81
N LEU A 62 29.51 26.60 1.49
CA LEU A 62 28.23 26.27 0.86
C LEU A 62 27.80 24.82 1.13
N GLN A 63 28.75 23.88 1.14
CA GLN A 63 28.48 22.49 1.51
C GLN A 63 28.05 22.37 2.98
N GLY A 64 28.68 23.14 3.88
CA GLY A 64 28.27 23.23 5.29
C GLY A 64 26.85 23.74 5.44
N GLU A 65 26.54 24.88 4.81
CA GLU A 65 25.20 25.49 4.85
C GLU A 65 24.12 24.58 4.24
N MET A 66 24.40 23.92 3.11
CA MET A 66 23.49 22.93 2.52
C MET A 66 23.30 21.71 3.42
N LYS A 67 24.36 21.24 4.08
CA LYS A 67 24.29 20.10 4.99
C LYS A 67 23.43 20.44 6.21
N ASP A 68 23.60 21.63 6.77
CA ASP A 68 22.83 22.10 7.93
C ASP A 68 21.35 22.29 7.56
N ALA A 69 21.08 22.88 6.40
CA ALA A 69 19.72 23.00 5.87
C ALA A 69 19.07 21.62 5.61
N ALA A 70 19.83 20.67 5.06
CA ALA A 70 19.36 19.31 4.83
C ALA A 70 19.04 18.58 6.15
N SER A 71 19.87 18.75 7.19
CA SER A 71 19.56 18.19 8.52
C SER A 71 18.31 18.80 9.14
N GLY A 72 18.06 20.10 8.98
CA GLY A 72 16.83 20.73 9.48
C GLY A 72 15.57 20.21 8.77
N ILE A 73 15.65 19.94 7.46
CA ILE A 73 14.56 19.31 6.69
C ILE A 73 14.31 17.88 7.17
N GLU A 74 15.39 17.12 7.37
CA GLU A 74 15.32 15.75 7.87
C GLU A 74 14.60 15.67 9.23
N ASP A 75 14.97 16.54 10.16
CA ASP A 75 14.39 16.57 11.51
C ASP A 75 12.91 17.00 11.47
N SER A 76 12.58 18.01 10.66
CA SER A 76 11.19 18.43 10.44
C SER A 76 10.35 17.31 9.81
N PHE A 77 10.89 16.63 8.81
CA PHE A 77 10.23 15.51 8.13
C PHE A 77 10.02 14.33 9.08
N ARG A 78 11.04 13.97 9.87
CA ARG A 78 10.92 12.93 10.91
C ARG A 78 9.85 13.28 11.93
N SER A 79 9.78 14.53 12.38
CA SER A 79 8.75 14.98 13.32
C SER A 79 7.35 14.83 12.72
N SER A 80 7.13 15.30 11.49
CA SER A 80 5.83 15.17 10.82
C SER A 80 5.44 13.70 10.60
N VAL A 81 6.40 12.84 10.24
CA VAL A 81 6.15 11.41 10.08
C VAL A 81 5.83 10.73 11.40
N SER A 82 6.51 11.11 12.49
CA SER A 82 6.25 10.58 13.83
C SER A 82 4.85 10.97 14.32
N GLU A 83 4.43 12.21 14.06
CA GLU A 83 3.10 12.70 14.42
C GLU A 83 2.00 11.99 13.64
N ALA A 84 2.17 11.83 12.32
CA ALA A 84 1.26 11.05 11.48
C ALA A 84 1.17 9.58 11.91
N ARG A 85 2.28 8.96 12.33
CA ARG A 85 2.29 7.60 12.89
C ARG A 85 1.51 7.51 14.21
N SER A 86 1.67 8.50 15.09
CA SER A 86 0.95 8.55 16.37
C SER A 86 -0.57 8.71 16.19
N GLU A 87 -0.99 9.55 15.24
CA GLU A 87 -2.39 9.72 14.89
C GLU A 87 -2.98 8.44 14.30
N PHE A 88 -2.23 7.77 13.41
CA PHE A 88 -2.63 6.50 12.83
C PHE A 88 -2.76 5.39 13.88
N ASP A 89 -1.83 5.29 14.83
CA ASP A 89 -1.87 4.31 15.93
C ASP A 89 -3.06 4.57 16.88
N SER A 90 -3.42 5.83 17.10
CA SER A 90 -4.60 6.24 17.86
C SER A 90 -5.91 5.84 17.16
N ILE A 91 -5.96 5.97 15.83
CA ILE A 91 -7.11 5.53 15.01
C ILE A 91 -7.19 4.00 15.00
N ALA A 92 -6.06 3.31 14.81
CA ALA A 92 -5.99 1.86 14.79
C ALA A 92 -6.46 1.27 16.13
N SER A 93 -5.96 1.78 17.25
CA SER A 93 -6.38 1.37 18.60
C SER A 93 -7.84 1.74 18.90
N SER A 94 -8.37 2.82 18.34
CA SER A 94 -9.79 3.18 18.46
C SER A 94 -10.71 2.23 17.68
N VAL A 95 -10.28 1.77 16.50
CA VAL A 95 -11.00 0.77 15.69
C VAL A 95 -10.94 -0.61 16.38
N GLU A 96 -9.80 -0.96 16.95
CA GLU A 96 -9.61 -2.23 17.65
C GLU A 96 -10.35 -2.25 19.01
N GLY A 97 -10.35 -1.14 19.75
CA GLY A 97 -11.11 -0.94 20.98
C GLY A 97 -12.62 -0.76 20.77
N GLY A 98 -13.04 -0.24 19.62
CA GLY A 98 -14.46 -0.11 19.22
C GLY A 98 -15.12 -1.43 18.83
N SER A 99 -14.35 -2.51 18.67
CA SER A 99 -14.85 -3.85 18.34
C SER A 99 -15.33 -4.67 19.56
N GLY A 100 -15.31 -4.08 20.77
CA GLY A 100 -15.62 -4.77 22.04
C GLY A 100 -16.90 -4.36 22.77
N GLN A 101 -17.74 -3.46 22.23
CA GLN A 101 -18.93 -3.00 22.95
C GLN A 101 -20.15 -2.88 22.04
N GLY A 102 -20.67 -4.04 21.67
CA GLY A 102 -21.88 -4.18 20.86
C GLY A 102 -22.27 -5.64 20.74
N ALA A 103 -22.70 -6.25 21.85
CA ALA A 103 -23.42 -7.51 21.79
C ALA A 103 -24.63 -7.34 20.84
N SER A 104 -24.73 -8.21 19.84
CA SER A 104 -25.88 -8.45 18.96
C SER A 104 -26.31 -7.33 17.99
N ALA A 105 -25.51 -7.10 16.94
CA ALA A 105 -26.01 -6.86 15.57
C ALA A 105 -24.85 -6.98 14.57
N GLU A 106 -24.66 -8.18 14.01
CA GLU A 106 -23.76 -8.37 12.87
C GLU A 106 -24.17 -7.42 11.73
N PRO A 107 -23.28 -6.60 11.14
CA PRO A 107 -23.59 -5.97 9.87
C PRO A 107 -23.68 -7.10 8.84
N ALA A 108 -24.90 -7.39 8.38
CA ALA A 108 -25.21 -8.45 7.43
C ALA A 108 -24.54 -8.18 6.07
N THR A 109 -23.24 -8.45 5.97
CA THR A 109 -22.61 -8.78 4.70
C THR A 109 -22.91 -10.24 4.44
N ASP A 110 -24.04 -10.43 3.77
CA ASP A 110 -24.63 -11.72 3.50
C ASP A 110 -23.90 -12.44 2.35
N TRP A 111 -22.62 -12.71 2.57
CA TRP A 111 -21.82 -13.56 1.70
C TRP A 111 -22.37 -14.98 1.66
N ASP A 112 -23.04 -15.42 2.74
CA ASP A 112 -23.70 -16.71 2.79
C ASP A 112 -24.90 -16.79 1.82
N ARG A 113 -25.71 -15.75 1.60
CA ARG A 113 -26.76 -15.76 0.54
C ARG A 113 -26.16 -15.87 -0.85
N VAL A 114 -25.05 -15.19 -1.12
CA VAL A 114 -24.36 -15.22 -2.41
C VAL A 114 -23.83 -16.63 -2.73
N TYR A 115 -23.37 -17.39 -1.71
CA TYR A 115 -22.84 -18.74 -1.90
C TYR A 115 -23.82 -19.89 -1.54
N ALA A 116 -24.94 -19.60 -0.86
CA ALA A 116 -25.95 -20.60 -0.47
C ALA A 116 -26.61 -21.25 -1.69
N ALA A 117 -26.82 -20.48 -2.77
CA ALA A 117 -27.41 -20.98 -4.00
C ALA A 117 -26.61 -22.12 -4.65
N ARG A 118 -25.29 -22.18 -4.41
CA ARG A 118 -24.42 -23.26 -4.93
C ARG A 118 -24.44 -24.50 -4.02
N ARG A 119 -24.40 -24.32 -2.68
CA ARG A 119 -24.46 -25.43 -1.70
C ARG A 119 -25.81 -26.15 -1.68
N ALA A 120 -26.91 -25.43 -1.92
CA ALA A 120 -28.26 -26.01 -1.94
C ALA A 120 -28.47 -27.02 -3.09
N ARG A 121 -27.82 -26.81 -4.24
CA ARG A 121 -27.93 -27.73 -5.39
C ARG A 121 -27.24 -29.07 -5.15
N GLN A 122 -26.11 -29.09 -4.43
CA GLN A 122 -25.40 -30.34 -4.11
C GLN A 122 -26.20 -31.24 -3.15
N LYS A 123 -26.80 -30.66 -2.10
CA LYS A 123 -27.59 -31.44 -1.12
C LYS A 123 -28.86 -32.09 -1.67
N ILE A 124 -29.39 -31.60 -2.80
CA ILE A 124 -30.56 -32.20 -3.47
C ILE A 124 -30.15 -33.41 -4.33
N ALA A 125 -28.94 -33.39 -4.90
CA ALA A 125 -28.41 -34.51 -5.67
C ALA A 125 -28.14 -35.74 -4.78
N ASP A 126 -27.60 -35.51 -3.57
CA ASP A 126 -27.23 -36.59 -2.66
C ASP A 126 -28.45 -37.28 -2.03
N ARG A 127 -29.49 -36.52 -1.66
CA ARG A 127 -30.74 -37.11 -1.13
C ARG A 127 -31.50 -37.97 -2.14
N ARG A 128 -31.33 -37.72 -3.44
CA ARG A 128 -31.86 -38.61 -4.49
C ARG A 128 -31.05 -39.90 -4.61
N GLN A 129 -29.74 -39.88 -4.31
CA GLN A 129 -28.92 -41.09 -4.30
C GLN A 129 -29.23 -41.98 -3.09
N GLU A 130 -29.41 -41.39 -1.90
CA GLU A 130 -29.73 -42.14 -0.68
C GLU A 130 -31.11 -42.81 -0.79
N ARG A 131 -32.11 -42.11 -1.33
CA ARG A 131 -33.44 -42.69 -1.59
C ARG A 131 -33.42 -43.80 -2.64
N ALA A 132 -32.60 -43.65 -3.69
CA ALA A 132 -32.41 -44.71 -4.70
C ALA A 132 -31.69 -45.94 -4.13
N ARG A 133 -30.76 -45.76 -3.18
CA ARG A 133 -30.10 -46.86 -2.46
C ARG A 133 -31.04 -47.55 -1.47
N ALA A 134 -31.88 -46.79 -0.77
CA ALA A 134 -32.87 -47.32 0.18
C ALA A 134 -34.01 -48.12 -0.49
N LEU A 135 -34.35 -47.80 -1.75
CA LEU A 135 -35.39 -48.49 -2.51
C LEU A 135 -34.88 -49.71 -3.32
N GLY A 136 -33.62 -50.13 -3.13
CA GLY A 136 -33.11 -51.39 -3.66
C GLY A 136 -33.05 -51.50 -5.20
N GLN A 137 -33.15 -50.39 -5.95
CA GLN A 137 -33.09 -50.43 -7.40
C GLN A 137 -31.63 -50.33 -7.89
N LYS A 138 -31.10 -51.45 -8.38
CA LYS A 138 -29.82 -51.52 -9.10
C LYS A 138 -29.84 -50.55 -10.29
N ARG A 139 -28.88 -49.64 -10.33
CA ARG A 139 -28.66 -48.75 -11.49
C ARG A 139 -28.22 -49.60 -12.70
N PRO A 140 -28.70 -49.31 -13.92
CA PRO A 140 -28.05 -49.82 -15.12
C PRO A 140 -26.64 -49.21 -15.23
N LYS A 141 -25.66 -50.08 -15.49
CA LYS A 141 -24.26 -49.75 -15.74
C LYS A 141 -24.22 -48.92 -17.03
N ARG A 142 -23.77 -47.66 -16.96
CA ARG A 142 -23.55 -46.85 -18.16
C ARG A 142 -22.39 -47.47 -18.99
N PRO A 143 -22.50 -47.56 -20.32
CA PRO A 143 -21.37 -47.89 -21.19
C PRO A 143 -20.31 -46.80 -21.15
#